data_AF-A0A7Y0KJJ6-F1
#
_entry.id   AF-A0A7Y0KJJ6-F1
#
_cell.length_a   1.000
_cell.length_b   1.000
_cell.length_c   1.000
_cell.angle_alpha   90.00
_cell.angle_beta   90.00
_cell.angle_gamma   90.00
#
_symmetry.space_group_name_H-M   'P 1'
#
loop_
_entity.id
_entity.type
_entity.pdbx_description
1 polymer ?
#
loop_
_entity_poly.entity_id
_entity_poly.type
_entity_poly.pdbx_seq_one_letter_code
_entity_poly.pdbx_strand_id
1 'polypeptide(L)'
;MTPVHIRVPRDVLAVWAILVVITLVAFGIGGEAVTGRGLASVVLALTFAKVGLVGASFMEVHRSAAILRGLFLGWLVVTAGLLIVLVHLGF
;
A
#
# COMPACT_ATOMS: atom_id res chain seq x y z
N MET A 1 -36.35 7.95 12.29
CA MET A 1 -34.95 7.70 11.89
C MET A 1 -34.63 8.69 10.77
N THR A 2 -33.77 9.68 11.03
CA THR A 2 -33.34 10.65 10.00
C THR A 2 -32.26 10.01 9.12
N PRO A 3 -32.37 10.06 7.78
CA PRO A 3 -31.37 9.49 6.89
C PRO A 3 -30.06 10.27 7.01
N VAL A 4 -28.99 9.59 7.43
CA VAL A 4 -27.63 10.14 7.45
C VAL A 4 -27.06 10.04 6.03
N HIS A 5 -26.95 11.16 5.34
CA HIS A 5 -26.26 11.24 4.05
C HIS A 5 -24.74 11.29 4.25
N ILE A 6 -24.07 10.15 4.15
CA ILE A 6 -22.60 10.08 4.15
C ILE A 6 -22.10 10.55 2.78
N ARG A 7 -21.51 11.75 2.72
CA ARG A 7 -20.81 12.21 1.51
C ARG A 7 -19.39 11.67 1.55
N VAL A 8 -19.05 10.75 0.64
CA VAL A 8 -17.67 10.29 0.45
C VAL A 8 -16.96 11.27 -0.47
N PRO A 9 -15.82 11.86 -0.05
CA PRO A 9 -15.01 12.70 -0.93
C PRO A 9 -14.56 11.91 -2.17
N ARG A 10 -14.55 12.56 -3.35
CA ARG A 10 -14.24 11.88 -4.63
C ARG A 10 -12.80 11.35 -4.69
N ASP A 11 -11.88 12.03 -4.01
CA ASP A 11 -10.49 11.66 -3.81
C ASP A 11 -10.37 10.35 -3.03
N VAL A 12 -11.12 10.18 -1.94
CA VAL A 12 -11.13 8.93 -1.15
C VAL A 12 -11.66 7.76 -1.98
N LEU A 13 -12.69 7.99 -2.80
CA LEU A 13 -13.23 6.98 -3.70
C LEU A 13 -12.21 6.58 -4.79
N ALA A 14 -11.48 7.54 -5.34
CA ALA A 14 -10.44 7.28 -6.33
C ALA A 14 -9.29 6.44 -5.73
N VAL A 15 -8.83 6.79 -4.53
CA VAL A 15 -7.79 6.01 -3.83
C VAL A 15 -8.29 4.59 -3.51
N TRP A 16 -9.55 4.45 -3.07
CA TRP A 16 -10.16 3.14 -2.87
C TRP A 16 -10.15 2.31 -4.16
N ALA A 17 -10.54 2.89 -5.29
CA ALA A 17 -10.54 2.18 -6.57
C ALA A 17 -9.12 1.74 -6.98
N ILE A 18 -8.12 2.61 -6.79
CA ILE A 18 -6.71 2.28 -7.03
C ILE A 18 -6.28 1.10 -6.14
N LEU A 19 -6.63 1.10 -4.85
CA LEU A 19 -6.32 0.00 -3.93
C LEU A 19 -6.96 -1.33 -4.38
N VAL A 20 -8.19 -1.29 -4.87
CA VAL A 20 -8.87 -2.47 -5.44
C VAL A 20 -8.10 -3.00 -6.65
N VAL A 21 -7.74 -2.13 -7.60
CA VAL A 21 -6.96 -2.53 -8.79
C VAL A 21 -5.63 -3.16 -8.39
N ILE A 22 -4.87 -2.53 -7.48
CA ILE A 22 -3.60 -3.10 -6.99
C ILE A 22 -3.83 -4.47 -6.34
N THR A 23 -4.94 -4.65 -5.63
CA THR A 23 -5.30 -5.95 -5.02
C THR A 23 -5.55 -7.01 -6.07
N LEU A 24 -6.34 -6.71 -7.10
CA LEU A 24 -6.65 -7.65 -8.16
C LEU A 24 -5.39 -8.05 -8.94
N VAL A 25 -4.51 -7.09 -9.22
CA VAL A 25 -3.21 -7.36 -9.88
C VAL A 25 -2.35 -8.27 -9.01
N ALA A 26 -2.16 -7.94 -7.73
CA ALA A 26 -1.36 -8.77 -6.82
C ALA A 26 -1.96 -10.17 -6.61
N PHE A 27 -3.29 -10.28 -6.57
CA PHE A 27 -3.98 -11.56 -6.46
C PHE A 27 -3.80 -12.43 -7.70
N GLY A 28 -3.92 -11.83 -8.90
CA GLY A 28 -3.66 -12.54 -10.16
C GLY A 28 -2.24 -13.06 -10.25
N ILE A 29 -1.26 -12.27 -9.79
CA ILE A 29 0.16 -12.68 -9.72
C ILE A 29 0.37 -13.89 -8.78
N GLY A 30 -0.36 -13.95 -7.66
CA GLY A 30 -0.22 -15.05 -6.69
C GLY A 30 -1.00 -16.31 -7.03
N GLY A 31 -2.01 -16.23 -7.90
CA GLY A 31 -2.85 -17.36 -8.31
C GLY A 31 -2.18 -18.31 -9.31
N GLU A 32 -1.32 -17.77 -10.16
CA GLU A 32 -0.37 -18.57 -10.94
C GLU A 32 0.85 -18.79 -10.03
N ALA A 33 1.29 -20.03 -9.83
CA ALA A 33 2.43 -20.36 -8.97
C ALA A 33 3.78 -19.89 -9.57
N VAL A 34 3.86 -18.62 -9.99
CA VAL A 34 5.01 -18.02 -10.63
C VAL A 34 6.03 -17.70 -9.54
N THR A 35 7.00 -18.60 -9.42
CA THR A 35 8.07 -18.51 -8.41
C THR A 35 9.25 -17.76 -9.02
N GLY A 36 9.56 -16.58 -8.47
CA GLY A 36 10.69 -15.79 -8.92
C GLY A 36 10.94 -14.56 -8.04
N ARG A 37 12.21 -14.30 -7.71
CA ARG A 37 12.63 -13.16 -6.88
C ARG A 37 12.12 -11.82 -7.43
N GLY A 38 12.07 -11.69 -8.76
CA GLY A 38 11.51 -10.51 -9.44
C GLY A 38 10.03 -10.30 -9.16
N LEU A 39 9.19 -11.34 -9.24
CA LEU A 39 7.76 -11.23 -8.95
C LEU A 39 7.49 -10.98 -7.46
N ALA A 40 8.25 -11.62 -6.57
CA ALA A 40 8.20 -11.32 -5.14
C ALA A 40 8.52 -9.84 -4.86
N SER A 41 9.52 -9.26 -5.55
CA SER A 41 9.83 -7.83 -5.43
C SER A 41 8.69 -6.93 -5.92
N VAL A 42 7.99 -7.32 -6.99
CA VAL A 42 6.81 -6.59 -7.51
C VAL A 42 5.65 -6.64 -6.51
N VAL A 43 5.34 -7.82 -5.96
CA VAL A 43 4.29 -7.97 -4.96
C VAL A 43 4.61 -7.17 -3.70
N LEU A 44 5.86 -7.17 -3.25
CA LEU A 44 6.31 -6.32 -2.14
C LEU A 44 6.14 -4.84 -2.48
N ALA A 45 6.57 -4.38 -3.66
CA ALA A 45 6.41 -2.99 -4.08
C ALA A 45 4.93 -2.57 -4.11
N LEU A 46 4.05 -3.40 -4.67
CA LEU A 46 2.60 -3.16 -4.67
C LEU A 46 2.02 -3.12 -3.25
N THR A 47 2.51 -3.99 -2.36
CA THR A 47 2.09 -4.03 -0.95
C THR A 47 2.46 -2.75 -0.23
N PHE A 48 3.70 -2.28 -0.33
CA PHE A 48 4.13 -1.04 0.31
C PHE A 48 3.50 0.21 -0.32
N ALA A 49 3.27 0.21 -1.64
CA ALA A 49 2.51 1.27 -2.31
C ALA A 49 1.09 1.40 -1.72
N LYS A 50 0.40 0.28 -1.48
CA LYS A 50 -0.91 0.27 -0.79
C LYS A 50 -0.82 0.82 0.62
N VAL A 51 0.18 0.41 1.41
CA VAL A 51 0.39 0.93 2.77
C VAL A 51 0.53 2.45 2.75
N GLY A 52 1.28 2.99 1.78
CA GLY A 52 1.43 4.44 1.60
C GLY A 52 0.11 5.14 1.28
N LEU A 53 -0.68 4.58 0.35
CA LEU A 53 -2.01 5.12 -0.01
C LEU A 53 -3.00 5.09 1.16
N VAL A 54 -3.00 3.99 1.93
CA VAL A 54 -3.83 3.84 3.14
C VAL A 54 -3.40 4.85 4.20
N GLY A 55 -2.10 4.97 4.47
CA GLY A 55 -1.57 5.94 5.43
C GLY A 55 -1.91 7.38 5.05
N ALA A 56 -1.82 7.72 3.77
CA ALA A 56 -2.06 9.08 3.28
C ALA A 56 -3.54 9.46 3.19
N SER A 57 -4.45 8.50 2.99
CA SER A 57 -5.85 8.81 2.62
C SER A 57 -6.89 8.32 3.61
N PHE A 58 -6.57 7.30 4.41
CA PHE A 58 -7.50 6.66 5.34
C PHE A 58 -7.04 6.73 6.79
N MET A 59 -5.74 6.91 7.04
CA MET A 59 -5.22 7.10 8.39
C MET A 59 -5.00 8.58 8.70
N GLU A 60 -5.02 8.91 9.99
CA GLU A 60 -4.74 10.27 10.47
C GLU A 60 -3.28 10.72 10.26
N VAL A 61 -2.43 9.88 9.65
CA VAL A 61 -1.06 10.24 9.26
C VAL A 61 -1.06 11.45 8.31
N HIS A 62 -2.10 11.60 7.48
CA HIS A 62 -2.26 12.78 6.62
C HIS A 62 -2.39 14.10 7.39
N ARG A 63 -2.92 14.04 8.62
CA ARG A 63 -3.18 15.20 9.50
C ARG A 63 -2.14 15.32 10.62
N SER A 64 -1.21 14.38 10.70
CA SER A 64 -0.17 14.32 11.72
C SER A 64 0.93 15.36 11.50
N ALA A 65 1.68 15.67 12.56
CA ALA A 65 2.86 16.53 12.48
C ALA A 65 3.85 16.02 11.43
N ALA A 66 4.52 16.93 10.72
CA ALA A 66 5.42 16.60 9.61
C ALA A 66 6.51 15.57 9.97
N ILE A 67 6.97 15.57 11.23
CA ILE A 67 7.94 14.60 11.76
C ILE A 67 7.37 13.18 11.75
N LEU A 68 6.14 12.97 12.21
CA LEU A 68 5.51 11.64 12.21
C LEU A 68 5.28 11.13 10.79
N ARG A 69 4.87 12.02 9.88
CA ARG A 69 4.73 11.68 8.46
C ARG A 69 6.08 11.31 7.85
N GLY A 70 7.15 12.02 8.18
CA GLY A 70 8.52 11.70 7.78
C GLY A 70 8.98 10.34 8.32
N LEU A 71 8.73 10.04 9.59
CA LEU A 71 9.05 8.75 10.20
C LEU A 71 8.29 7.60 9.54
N PHE A 72 6.99 7.78 9.27
CA PHE A 72 6.18 6.79 8.56
C PHE A 72 6.73 6.51 7.15
N LEU A 73 7.01 7.57 6.38
CA LEU A 73 7.57 7.43 5.04
C LEU A 73 8.96 6.79 5.06
N GLY A 74 9.81 7.19 6.02
CA GLY A 74 11.13 6.60 6.22
C GLY A 74 11.04 5.12 6.54
N TRP A 75 10.19 4.74 7.49
CA TRP A 75 9.92 3.34 7.83
C TRP A 75 9.42 2.56 6.62
N LEU A 76 8.47 3.12 5.85
CA LEU A 76 7.91 2.49 4.67
C LEU A 76 9.00 2.18 3.62
N VAL A 77 9.87 3.14 3.32
CA VAL A 77 10.97 2.97 2.35
C VAL A 77 12.02 1.98 2.87
N VAL A 78 12.42 2.10 4.14
CA VAL A 78 13.45 1.24 4.73
C VAL A 78 12.98 -0.21 4.80
N THR A 79 11.76 -0.46 5.28
CA THR A 79 11.22 -1.82 5.39
C THR A 79 10.97 -2.43 4.00
N ALA A 80 10.45 -1.66 3.04
CA ALA A 80 10.29 -2.14 1.67
C ALA A 80 11.64 -2.54 1.05
N GLY A 81 12.64 -1.68 1.16
CA GLY A 81 13.99 -1.95 0.67
C GLY A 81 14.62 -3.17 1.33
N LEU A 82 14.52 -3.28 2.66
CA LEU A 82 15.05 -4.41 3.42
C LEU A 82 14.44 -5.73 2.97
N LEU A 83 13.12 -5.79 2.80
CA LEU A 83 12.44 -7.02 2.38
C LEU A 83 12.77 -7.39 0.92
N ILE A 84 12.89 -6.41 0.03
CA ILE A 84 13.33 -6.67 -1.35
C ILE A 84 14.75 -7.23 -1.35
N VAL A 85 15.68 -6.61 -0.60
CA VAL A 85 17.05 -7.12 -0.46
C VAL A 85 17.05 -8.54 0.08
N LEU A 86 16.25 -8.82 1.12
CA LEU A 86 16.15 -10.13 1.74
C LEU A 86 15.71 -11.22 0.74
N VAL A 87 14.68 -10.94 -0.06
CA VAL A 87 14.22 -11.82 -1.15
C VAL A 87 15.34 -12.11 -2.16
N HIS A 88 16.17 -11.11 -2.46
CA HIS A 88 17.29 -11.28 -3.38
C HIS A 88 18.47 -12.05 -2.76
N LEU A 89 18.64 -11.98 -1.44
CA LEU A 89 19.60 -12.78 -0.68
C LEU A 89 19.18 -14.26 -0.56
N GLY A 90 17.94 -14.61 -0.92
CA GLY A 90 17.48 -15.99 -0.98
C GLY A 90 16.88 -16.52 0.31
N PHE A 91 16.43 -15.61 1.19
CA PHE A 91 15.54 -15.92 2.32
C PHE A 91 14.09 -15.74 1.88
#